data_AF-A0A496AR38-F1
#
_entry.id   AF-A0A496AR38-F1
#
_cell.length_a   1.000
_cell.length_b   1.000
_cell.length_c   1.000
_cell.angle_alpha   90.00
_cell.angle_beta   90.00
_cell.angle_gamma   90.00
#
_symmetry.space_group_name_H-M   'P 1'
#
loop_
_entity.id
_entity.type
_entity.pdbx_description
1 polymer ?
#
loop_
_entity_poly.entity_id
_entity_poly.type
_entity_poly.pdbx_seq_one_letter_code
_entity_poly.pdbx_strand_id
1 'polypeptide(L)'
;MLYNKYLSTRNSLIFIFVFAMIFTPILGITHETEWPGEKLAGIFPKAKKFVQRSVVLTTDKIKSIEKDLGSKLRKEDLKPIFYIPIDENKKPMGLVFFVDVQGPHGIIDGAVGLNMKGKVVKVAVYDHKESESITSEKFLKQFIDKGIDDAFAVGKDVEAVKGQEDASKAVALIPKKTLVMSYALFLKRKPKPETEEKPAPEEPTEEIPEVEDLKELMILMVDAYYAIIDYFDKGEGKEEAVSAAKKLVLYGKVISDFEPPLNADQTEEYTEMQEKFGKMLTEFADTLDKSGISDETREQWDQILILVNQAHIRFTGEEIDIESY
;
A
#
# COMPACT_ATOMS: atom_id res chain seq x y z
N MET A 1 48.65 28.99 -55.68
CA MET A 1 48.02 30.29 -55.98
C MET A 1 46.59 30.24 -55.51
N LEU A 2 46.30 30.98 -54.43
CA LEU A 2 45.04 31.65 -54.08
C LEU A 2 43.73 31.07 -54.65
N TYR A 3 42.88 30.52 -53.79
CA TYR A 3 41.46 30.93 -53.83
C TYR A 3 40.90 31.06 -52.41
N ASN A 4 40.37 32.25 -52.17
CA ASN A 4 39.91 32.81 -50.92
C ASN A 4 38.40 33.10 -51.09
N LYS A 5 37.66 33.09 -49.98
CA LYS A 5 36.31 33.65 -49.78
C LYS A 5 35.10 32.92 -50.39
N TYR A 6 34.12 32.56 -49.56
CA TYR A 6 33.01 33.48 -49.25
C TYR A 6 32.21 33.03 -48.01
N LEU A 7 32.10 33.95 -47.04
CA LEU A 7 31.16 33.96 -45.91
C LEU A 7 29.84 34.61 -46.35
N SER A 8 28.80 34.50 -45.50
CA SER A 8 27.55 35.31 -45.49
C SER A 8 26.38 34.68 -46.27
N THR A 9 25.11 34.61 -45.84
CA THR A 9 24.35 35.37 -44.83
C THR A 9 23.01 34.65 -44.50
N ARG A 10 22.43 35.00 -43.35
CA ARG A 10 21.04 34.84 -42.81
C ARG A 10 19.88 34.68 -43.82
N ASN A 11 18.85 33.91 -43.40
CA ASN A 11 17.38 34.13 -43.59
C ASN A 11 16.61 33.09 -42.72
N SER A 12 16.15 33.39 -41.51
CA SER A 12 14.79 33.83 -41.14
C SER A 12 13.65 33.24 -42.00
N LEU A 13 12.83 32.35 -41.44
CA LEU A 13 11.43 32.15 -41.84
C LEU A 13 10.58 31.56 -40.69
N ILE A 14 9.51 32.30 -40.42
CA ILE A 14 8.46 32.17 -39.42
C ILE A 14 7.57 30.95 -39.74
N PHE A 15 7.17 30.17 -38.72
CA PHE A 15 5.94 29.38 -38.78
C PHE A 15 5.17 29.49 -37.45
N ILE A 16 4.15 30.35 -37.48
CA ILE A 16 3.07 30.43 -36.51
C ILE A 16 2.03 29.39 -36.96
N PHE A 17 1.78 28.35 -36.15
CA PHE A 17 0.59 27.52 -36.30
C PHE A 17 -0.34 27.78 -35.12
N VAL A 18 -1.47 28.40 -35.46
CA VAL A 18 -2.64 28.58 -34.63
C VAL A 18 -3.23 27.19 -34.36
N PHE A 19 -3.18 26.73 -33.11
CA PHE A 19 -3.97 25.59 -32.66
C PHE A 19 -4.91 26.08 -31.56
N ALA A 20 -6.05 26.63 -31.99
CA ALA A 20 -7.20 26.87 -31.12
C ALA A 20 -7.87 25.51 -30.85
N MET A 21 -7.38 24.80 -29.83
CA MET A 21 -8.07 23.64 -29.28
C MET A 21 -9.10 24.15 -28.26
N ILE A 22 -10.37 24.03 -28.62
CA ILE A 22 -11.50 24.29 -27.75
C ILE A 22 -11.43 23.26 -26.61
N PHE A 23 -10.99 23.67 -25.43
CA PHE A 23 -11.15 22.92 -24.19
C PHE A 23 -12.63 22.93 -23.81
N THR A 24 -13.39 21.93 -24.25
CA THR A 24 -14.62 21.56 -23.56
C THR A 24 -14.22 20.79 -22.30
N PRO A 25 -14.60 21.26 -21.09
CA PRO A 25 -14.40 20.45 -19.89
C PRO A 25 -15.34 19.25 -19.98
N ILE A 26 -14.74 18.06 -20.10
CA ILE A 26 -15.44 16.80 -19.88
C ILE A 26 -15.78 16.78 -18.39
N LEU A 27 -17.06 16.94 -18.05
CA LEU A 27 -17.60 16.60 -16.72
C LEU A 27 -17.55 15.07 -16.59
N GLY A 28 -16.37 14.55 -16.29
CA GLY A 28 -16.14 13.18 -15.87
C GLY A 28 -16.20 13.10 -14.35
N ILE A 29 -16.78 12.02 -13.83
CA ILE A 29 -16.89 11.69 -12.42
C ILE A 29 -15.49 11.80 -11.78
N THR A 30 -15.31 12.82 -10.94
CA THR A 30 -14.10 13.02 -10.13
C THR A 30 -14.13 12.02 -8.99
N HIS A 31 -13.52 10.85 -9.18
CA HIS A 31 -12.86 10.21 -8.04
C HIS A 31 -11.66 11.09 -7.69
N GLU A 32 -11.47 11.46 -6.43
CA GLU A 32 -10.40 12.34 -5.97
C GLU A 32 -9.02 11.76 -6.35
N THR A 33 -8.50 12.16 -7.51
CA THR A 33 -7.10 12.06 -7.91
C THR A 33 -6.25 13.19 -7.32
N GLU A 34 -6.88 14.11 -6.58
CA GLU A 34 -6.23 15.19 -5.85
C GLU A 34 -5.92 14.77 -4.42
N TRP A 35 -4.74 15.16 -3.95
CA TRP A 35 -4.28 14.91 -2.59
C TRP A 35 -5.30 15.39 -1.53
N PRO A 36 -5.82 14.52 -0.62
CA PRO A 36 -6.92 14.87 0.28
C PRO A 36 -6.45 15.60 1.55
N GLY A 37 -5.51 16.55 1.40
CA GLY A 37 -4.80 17.19 2.51
C GLY A 37 -5.69 17.87 3.54
N GLU A 38 -6.74 18.57 3.11
CA GLU A 38 -7.69 19.23 4.03
C GLU A 38 -8.52 18.19 4.82
N LYS A 39 -9.02 17.16 4.14
CA LYS A 39 -9.77 16.06 4.78
C LYS A 39 -8.91 15.34 5.82
N LEU A 40 -7.65 15.06 5.48
CA LEU A 40 -6.65 14.45 6.35
C LEU A 40 -6.34 15.30 7.59
N ALA A 41 -6.08 16.60 7.40
CA ALA A 41 -5.84 17.54 8.50
C ALA A 41 -7.07 17.67 9.43
N GLY A 42 -8.29 17.53 8.88
CA GLY A 42 -9.51 17.47 9.68
C GLY A 42 -9.58 16.27 10.61
N ILE A 43 -8.90 15.16 10.30
CA ILE A 43 -8.87 13.93 11.12
C ILE A 43 -7.70 13.97 12.11
N PHE A 44 -6.50 14.29 11.63
CA PHE A 44 -5.28 14.41 12.45
C PHE A 44 -4.70 15.83 12.37
N PRO A 45 -5.28 16.81 13.08
CA PRO A 45 -4.86 18.22 12.98
C PRO A 45 -3.46 18.49 13.53
N LYS A 46 -2.87 17.54 14.27
CA LYS A 46 -1.50 17.64 14.81
C LYS A 46 -0.45 16.96 13.92
N ALA A 47 -0.86 16.31 12.82
CA ALA A 47 0.08 15.72 11.88
C ALA A 47 0.86 16.82 11.15
N LYS A 48 2.16 16.61 10.95
CA LYS A 48 3.03 17.48 10.15
C LYS A 48 3.08 17.06 8.69
N LYS A 49 3.04 15.75 8.45
CA LYS A 49 2.94 15.16 7.11
C LYS A 49 2.06 13.92 7.16
N PHE A 50 1.64 13.47 5.98
CA PHE A 50 0.97 12.20 5.79
C PHE A 50 1.77 11.39 4.78
N VAL A 51 1.99 10.11 5.09
CA VAL A 51 2.63 9.16 4.18
C VAL A 51 1.54 8.28 3.56
N GLN A 52 1.48 8.22 2.24
CA GLN A 52 0.53 7.38 1.53
C GLN A 52 1.05 5.95 1.41
N ARG A 53 0.17 4.96 1.62
CA ARG A 53 0.44 3.52 1.45
C ARG A 53 -0.66 2.89 0.60
N SER A 54 -0.29 2.36 -0.56
CA SER A 54 -1.20 1.56 -1.38
C SER A 54 -0.88 0.09 -1.17
N VAL A 55 -1.91 -0.76 -1.09
CA VAL A 55 -1.72 -2.21 -0.96
C VAL A 55 -2.60 -2.93 -1.98
N VAL A 56 -2.08 -3.96 -2.62
CA VAL A 56 -2.88 -4.86 -3.46
C VAL A 56 -3.38 -6.03 -2.62
N LEU A 57 -4.69 -6.25 -2.60
CA LEU A 57 -5.27 -7.36 -1.85
C LEU A 57 -5.11 -8.69 -2.62
N THR A 58 -4.56 -9.70 -1.95
CA THR A 58 -4.56 -11.08 -2.46
C THR A 58 -5.97 -11.69 -2.37
N THR A 59 -6.24 -12.71 -3.17
CA THR A 59 -7.55 -13.39 -3.19
C THR A 59 -7.98 -13.90 -1.81
N ASP A 60 -7.04 -14.39 -1.00
CA ASP A 60 -7.35 -14.92 0.34
C ASP A 60 -7.67 -13.79 1.33
N LYS A 61 -6.95 -12.67 1.26
CA LYS A 61 -7.28 -11.47 2.04
C LYS A 61 -8.66 -10.93 1.67
N ILE A 62 -8.99 -10.87 0.37
CA ILE A 62 -10.32 -10.47 -0.10
C ILE A 62 -11.39 -11.36 0.53
N LYS A 63 -11.26 -12.69 0.42
CA LYS A 63 -12.23 -13.64 1.01
C LYS A 63 -12.39 -13.46 2.51
N SER A 64 -11.29 -13.27 3.24
CA SER A 64 -11.33 -13.05 4.69
C SER A 64 -12.03 -11.74 5.06
N ILE A 65 -11.72 -10.65 4.36
CA ILE A 65 -12.36 -9.34 4.59
C ILE A 65 -13.86 -9.42 4.29
N GLU A 66 -14.24 -10.01 3.16
CA GLU A 66 -15.65 -10.16 2.77
C GLU A 66 -16.45 -11.01 3.76
N LYS A 67 -15.83 -12.06 4.31
CA LYS A 67 -16.43 -12.88 5.37
C LYS A 67 -16.73 -12.05 6.63
N ASP A 68 -15.79 -11.24 7.09
CA ASP A 68 -15.94 -10.41 8.28
C ASP A 68 -16.93 -9.24 8.08
N LEU A 69 -16.99 -8.72 6.85
CA LEU A 69 -17.96 -7.69 6.48
C LEU A 69 -19.37 -8.24 6.32
N GLY A 70 -19.51 -9.46 5.81
CA GLY A 70 -20.77 -10.05 5.39
C GLY A 70 -21.23 -9.56 4.00
N SER A 71 -20.33 -8.95 3.22
CA SER A 71 -20.61 -8.39 1.89
C SER A 71 -19.37 -8.44 1.00
N LYS A 72 -19.58 -8.37 -0.31
CA LYS A 72 -18.48 -8.28 -1.29
C LYS A 72 -17.79 -6.92 -1.23
N LEU A 73 -16.48 -6.92 -1.46
CA LEU A 73 -15.72 -5.69 -1.68
C LEU A 73 -16.05 -5.10 -3.06
N ARG A 74 -16.07 -3.78 -3.16
CA ARG A 74 -16.21 -3.08 -4.45
C ARG A 74 -14.86 -3.10 -5.18
N LYS A 75 -14.86 -2.80 -6.48
CA LYS A 75 -13.64 -2.86 -7.31
C LYS A 75 -12.56 -1.89 -6.81
N GLU A 76 -13.00 -0.73 -6.38
CA GLU A 76 -12.24 0.37 -5.77
C GLU A 76 -11.63 -0.04 -4.41
N ASP A 77 -12.27 -0.94 -3.67
CA ASP A 77 -11.76 -1.42 -2.38
C ASP A 77 -10.61 -2.44 -2.53
N LEU A 78 -10.34 -2.92 -3.75
CA LEU A 78 -9.31 -3.92 -4.01
C LEU A 78 -7.89 -3.34 -4.01
N LYS A 79 -7.78 -2.01 -4.15
CA LYS A 79 -6.52 -1.24 -4.13
C LYS A 79 -6.61 -0.13 -3.08
N PRO A 80 -6.75 -0.48 -1.78
CA PRO A 80 -6.93 0.52 -0.74
C PRO A 80 -5.69 1.41 -0.59
N ILE A 81 -5.94 2.71 -0.41
CA ILE A 81 -4.92 3.71 -0.10
C ILE A 81 -5.11 4.17 1.35
N PHE A 82 -4.08 3.99 2.14
CA PHE A 82 -4.01 4.43 3.54
C PHE A 82 -3.09 5.63 3.67
N TYR A 83 -3.39 6.50 4.64
CA TYR A 83 -2.57 7.66 4.95
C TYR A 83 -2.11 7.59 6.40
N ILE A 84 -0.79 7.57 6.61
CA ILE A 84 -0.16 7.48 7.93
C ILE A 84 0.19 8.90 8.36
N PRO A 85 -0.54 9.51 9.31
CA PRO A 85 -0.16 10.78 9.92
C PRO A 85 1.15 10.65 10.70
N ILE A 86 2.09 11.57 10.45
CA ILE A 86 3.37 11.65 11.15
C ILE A 86 3.42 12.94 11.98
N ASP A 87 3.79 12.82 13.25
CA ASP A 87 3.91 13.96 14.16
C ASP A 87 5.20 14.78 13.96
N GLU A 88 5.40 15.80 14.80
CA GLU A 88 6.60 16.64 14.78
C GLU A 88 7.90 15.91 15.16
N ASN A 89 7.79 14.78 15.85
CA ASN A 89 8.91 13.94 16.25
C ASN A 89 9.17 12.81 15.24
N LYS A 90 8.57 12.89 14.05
CA LYS A 90 8.63 11.88 12.98
C LYS A 90 8.03 10.53 13.37
N LYS A 91 7.11 10.49 14.34
CA LYS A 91 6.46 9.25 14.77
C LYS A 91 5.08 9.08 14.14
N PRO A 92 4.69 7.84 13.76
CA PRO A 92 3.35 7.56 13.29
C PRO A 92 2.34 7.75 14.42
N MET A 93 1.24 8.43 14.11
CA MET A 93 0.16 8.72 15.06
C MET A 93 -1.02 7.75 14.91
N GLY A 94 -1.09 7.05 13.78
CA GLY A 94 -2.22 6.22 13.42
C GLY A 94 -2.28 5.97 11.91
N LEU A 95 -3.50 5.81 11.41
CA LEU A 95 -3.80 5.54 10.01
C LEU A 95 -5.16 6.13 9.66
N VAL A 96 -5.29 6.68 8.45
CA VAL A 96 -6.56 7.14 7.86
C VAL A 96 -6.87 6.29 6.64
N PHE A 97 -8.13 5.90 6.51
CA PHE A 97 -8.64 5.23 5.32
C PHE A 97 -9.91 5.91 4.84
N PHE A 98 -9.95 6.25 3.54
CA PHE A 98 -11.14 6.73 2.85
C PHE A 98 -11.92 5.52 2.34
N VAL A 99 -13.22 5.52 2.57
CA VAL A 99 -14.08 4.39 2.28
C VAL A 99 -15.43 4.84 1.75
N ASP A 100 -15.84 4.15 0.71
CA ASP A 100 -17.18 4.27 0.18
C ASP A 100 -18.08 3.14 0.68
N VAL A 101 -19.31 3.49 1.01
CA VAL A 101 -20.38 2.54 1.35
C VAL A 101 -21.66 2.86 0.58
N GLN A 102 -22.47 1.84 0.31
CA GLN A 102 -23.78 2.02 -0.33
C GLN A 102 -24.83 2.40 0.73
N GLY A 103 -25.38 3.60 0.62
CA GLY A 103 -26.57 4.06 1.34
C GLY A 103 -27.87 3.89 0.54
N PRO A 104 -29.03 4.17 1.16
CA PRO A 104 -30.34 4.15 0.50
C PRO A 104 -30.46 5.00 -0.78
N HIS A 105 -29.81 6.16 -0.82
CA HIS A 105 -29.94 7.16 -1.89
C HIS A 105 -28.65 7.32 -2.72
N GLY A 106 -27.62 6.53 -2.47
CA GLY A 106 -26.39 6.54 -3.24
C GLY A 106 -25.17 6.12 -2.44
N ILE A 107 -24.00 6.42 -2.99
CA ILE A 107 -22.74 6.21 -2.28
C ILE A 107 -22.60 7.28 -1.19
N ILE A 108 -22.06 6.85 -0.06
CA ILE A 108 -21.61 7.70 1.04
C ILE A 108 -20.08 7.58 1.06
N ASP A 109 -19.39 8.68 0.76
CA ASP A 109 -17.95 8.85 0.92
C ASP A 109 -17.67 9.28 2.36
N GLY A 110 -16.73 8.60 3.00
CA GLY A 110 -16.25 8.97 4.32
C GLY A 110 -14.81 8.56 4.55
N ALA A 111 -14.27 8.97 5.69
CA ALA A 111 -12.98 8.52 6.15
C ALA A 111 -12.98 8.23 7.64
N VAL A 112 -12.07 7.35 8.03
CA VAL A 112 -11.92 6.93 9.41
C VAL A 112 -10.45 7.01 9.77
N GLY A 113 -10.17 7.73 10.86
CA GLY A 113 -8.87 7.71 11.51
C GLY A 113 -8.84 6.64 12.60
N LEU A 114 -7.78 5.83 12.62
CA LEU A 114 -7.43 4.91 13.70
C LEU A 114 -6.16 5.41 14.39
N ASN A 115 -6.06 5.26 15.72
CA ASN A 115 -4.79 5.46 16.43
C ASN A 115 -3.87 4.23 16.31
N MET A 116 -2.65 4.33 16.86
CA MET A 116 -1.68 3.24 16.91
C MET A 116 -2.15 1.98 17.67
N LYS A 117 -3.27 2.04 18.39
CA LYS A 117 -3.88 0.88 19.07
C LYS A 117 -5.02 0.25 18.26
N GLY A 118 -5.22 0.70 17.01
CA GLY A 118 -6.32 0.24 16.15
C GLY A 118 -7.70 0.64 16.67
N LYS A 119 -7.80 1.75 17.41
CA LYS A 119 -9.07 2.32 17.88
C LYS A 119 -9.45 3.55 17.06
N VAL A 120 -10.73 3.70 16.76
CA VAL A 120 -11.27 4.82 15.99
C VAL A 120 -11.08 6.13 16.75
N VAL A 121 -10.39 7.10 16.14
CA VAL A 121 -10.26 8.46 16.68
C VAL A 121 -11.29 9.42 16.10
N LYS A 122 -11.71 9.18 14.86
CA LYS A 122 -12.70 10.02 14.17
C LYS A 122 -13.30 9.27 12.99
N VAL A 123 -14.60 9.48 12.78
CA VAL A 123 -15.32 9.14 11.56
C VAL A 123 -15.77 10.46 10.93
N ALA A 124 -15.54 10.61 9.63
CA ALA A 124 -15.99 11.74 8.84
C ALA A 124 -16.79 11.21 7.64
N VAL A 125 -17.82 11.96 7.26
CA VAL A 125 -18.64 11.71 6.07
C VAL A 125 -18.56 12.98 5.23
N TYR A 126 -18.26 12.86 3.93
CA TYR A 126 -17.93 13.98 3.06
C TYR A 126 -18.96 14.22 1.97
N ASP A 127 -19.22 13.21 1.13
CA ASP A 127 -20.20 13.29 0.04
C ASP A 127 -21.26 12.20 0.22
N HIS A 128 -22.54 12.59 0.13
CA HIS A 128 -23.67 11.69 0.20
C HIS A 128 -24.95 12.33 -0.33
N LYS A 129 -25.94 11.49 -0.59
CA LYS A 129 -27.32 11.91 -0.94
C LYS A 129 -28.34 11.62 0.16
N GLU A 130 -27.85 11.20 1.33
CA GLU A 130 -28.67 10.95 2.53
C GLU A 130 -29.03 12.24 3.26
N SER A 131 -29.83 12.12 4.34
CA SER A 131 -30.09 13.23 5.25
C SER A 131 -28.83 13.69 5.98
N GLU A 132 -28.58 15.00 6.04
CA GLU A 132 -27.51 15.63 6.83
C GLU A 132 -27.46 15.18 8.31
N SER A 133 -28.56 14.68 8.85
CA SER A 133 -28.60 14.17 10.22
C SER A 133 -27.64 12.98 10.46
N ILE A 134 -27.27 12.24 9.42
CA ILE A 134 -26.29 11.15 9.47
C ILE A 134 -24.83 11.63 9.59
N THR A 135 -24.57 12.92 9.38
CA THR A 135 -23.24 13.54 9.59
C THR A 135 -23.15 14.24 10.94
N SER A 136 -24.22 14.20 11.73
CA SER A 136 -24.25 14.89 13.03
C SER A 136 -23.16 14.37 13.97
N GLU A 137 -22.51 15.31 14.67
CA GLU A 137 -21.44 14.98 15.60
C GLU A 137 -21.91 14.02 16.70
N LYS A 138 -23.16 14.17 17.17
CA LYS A 138 -23.77 13.25 18.15
C LYS A 138 -23.75 11.81 17.62
N PHE A 139 -24.16 11.60 16.37
CA PHE A 139 -24.22 10.26 15.79
C PHE A 139 -22.81 9.69 15.55
N LEU A 140 -21.92 10.46 14.90
CA LEU A 140 -20.58 9.99 14.54
C LEU A 140 -19.66 9.73 15.75
N LYS A 141 -19.84 10.46 16.86
CA LYS A 141 -19.06 10.25 18.10
C LYS A 141 -19.27 8.87 18.72
N GLN A 142 -20.37 8.19 18.42
CA GLN A 142 -20.64 6.83 18.93
C GLN A 142 -19.62 5.79 18.45
N PHE A 143 -18.86 6.10 17.38
CA PHE A 143 -17.85 5.22 16.84
C PHE A 143 -16.45 5.42 17.45
N ILE A 144 -16.22 6.53 18.16
CA ILE A 144 -14.91 6.83 18.76
C ILE A 144 -14.58 5.77 19.81
N ASP A 145 -13.30 5.39 19.89
CA ASP A 145 -12.72 4.35 20.74
C ASP A 145 -13.19 2.90 20.47
N LYS A 146 -14.09 2.68 19.50
CA LYS A 146 -14.37 1.34 18.98
C LYS A 146 -13.15 0.77 18.26
N GLY A 147 -12.96 -0.54 18.37
CA GLY A 147 -11.94 -1.34 17.71
C GLY A 147 -12.56 -2.56 17.03
N ILE A 148 -11.70 -3.47 16.57
CA ILE A 148 -12.11 -4.58 15.70
C ILE A 148 -13.09 -5.57 16.34
N ASP A 149 -13.02 -5.74 17.67
CA ASP A 149 -13.88 -6.65 18.43
C ASP A 149 -15.19 -6.01 18.90
N ASP A 150 -15.33 -4.69 18.71
CA ASP A 150 -16.53 -3.96 19.11
C ASP A 150 -17.65 -4.15 18.09
N ALA A 151 -18.89 -4.25 18.57
CA ALA A 151 -20.06 -4.37 17.72
C ALA A 151 -20.53 -3.01 17.18
N PHE A 152 -21.08 -3.03 15.97
CA PHE A 152 -21.55 -1.86 15.21
C PHE A 152 -23.02 -1.99 14.80
N ALA A 153 -23.81 -2.87 15.44
CA ALA A 153 -25.19 -3.08 15.03
C ALA A 153 -26.07 -1.87 15.42
N VAL A 154 -26.51 -1.13 14.41
CA VAL A 154 -27.40 0.02 14.61
C VAL A 154 -28.74 -0.42 15.20
N GLY A 155 -29.22 0.33 16.19
CA GLY A 155 -30.39 -0.01 17.00
C GLY A 155 -30.09 -0.95 18.18
N LYS A 156 -28.85 -1.44 18.31
CA LYS A 156 -28.39 -2.24 19.46
C LYS A 156 -27.16 -1.62 20.12
N ASP A 157 -26.08 -1.48 19.36
CA ASP A 157 -24.78 -0.99 19.84
C ASP A 157 -24.51 0.48 19.47
N VAL A 158 -25.28 0.99 18.50
CA VAL A 158 -25.21 2.37 18.00
C VAL A 158 -26.64 2.90 17.87
N GLU A 159 -26.94 4.03 18.48
CA GLU A 159 -28.21 4.73 18.35
C GLU A 159 -28.39 5.18 16.90
N ALA A 160 -29.48 4.76 16.26
CA ALA A 160 -29.82 5.18 14.91
C ALA A 160 -30.25 6.65 14.89
N VAL A 161 -29.99 7.33 13.78
CA VAL A 161 -30.65 8.60 13.51
C VAL A 161 -32.12 8.33 13.18
N LYS A 162 -33.02 8.97 13.93
CA LYS A 162 -34.47 8.73 13.84
C LYS A 162 -35.00 8.95 12.42
N GLY A 163 -35.64 7.93 11.86
CA GLY A 163 -36.20 7.94 10.51
C GLY A 163 -35.16 7.81 9.40
N GLN A 164 -33.90 7.52 9.76
CA GLN A 164 -32.76 7.34 8.86
C GLN A 164 -32.02 6.05 9.23
N GLU A 165 -32.74 5.00 9.64
CA GLU A 165 -32.17 3.78 10.21
C GLU A 165 -31.28 3.04 9.19
N ASP A 166 -31.68 2.97 7.93
CA ASP A 166 -30.90 2.29 6.90
C ASP A 166 -29.67 3.09 6.47
N ALA A 167 -29.77 4.42 6.38
CA ALA A 167 -28.60 5.29 6.19
C ALA A 167 -27.64 5.22 7.38
N SER A 168 -28.16 5.14 8.60
CA SER A 168 -27.35 4.94 9.82
C SER A 168 -26.59 3.61 9.78
N LYS A 169 -27.23 2.53 9.32
CA LYS A 169 -26.55 1.23 9.10
C LYS A 169 -25.44 1.34 8.08
N ALA A 170 -25.67 2.04 6.97
CA ALA A 170 -24.65 2.26 5.95
C ALA A 170 -23.45 3.03 6.54
N VAL A 171 -23.67 4.14 7.26
CA VAL A 171 -22.58 4.89 7.91
C VAL A 171 -21.83 4.05 8.93
N ALA A 172 -22.50 3.18 9.70
CA ALA A 172 -21.84 2.28 10.64
C ALA A 172 -20.90 1.27 9.96
N LEU A 173 -21.09 0.98 8.66
CA LEU A 173 -20.16 0.15 7.90
C LEU A 173 -18.84 0.85 7.60
N ILE A 174 -18.78 2.19 7.58
CA ILE A 174 -17.55 2.94 7.29
C ILE A 174 -16.44 2.57 8.31
N PRO A 175 -16.61 2.76 9.64
CA PRO A 175 -15.60 2.36 10.62
C PRO A 175 -15.40 0.84 10.70
N LYS A 176 -16.46 0.04 10.54
CA LYS A 176 -16.33 -1.43 10.52
C LYS A 176 -15.40 -1.88 9.39
N LYS A 177 -15.61 -1.36 8.19
CA LYS A 177 -14.82 -1.67 7.00
C LYS A 177 -13.38 -1.20 7.13
N THR A 178 -13.16 0.01 7.63
CA THR A 178 -11.80 0.49 7.92
C THR A 178 -11.07 -0.42 8.91
N LEU A 179 -11.72 -0.83 10.00
CA LEU A 179 -11.12 -1.73 10.98
C LEU A 179 -10.78 -3.09 10.36
N VAL A 180 -11.73 -3.73 9.68
CA VAL A 180 -11.50 -5.05 9.06
C VAL A 180 -10.36 -5.00 8.05
N MET A 181 -10.34 -3.99 7.16
CA MET A 181 -9.29 -3.85 6.16
C MET A 181 -7.94 -3.52 6.78
N SER A 182 -7.90 -2.64 7.80
CA SER A 182 -6.64 -2.29 8.48
C SER A 182 -6.03 -3.47 9.22
N TYR A 183 -6.84 -4.34 9.84
CA TYR A 183 -6.35 -5.56 10.50
C TYR A 183 -5.92 -6.63 9.51
N ALA A 184 -6.61 -6.78 8.38
CA ALA A 184 -6.17 -7.72 7.34
C ALA A 184 -4.83 -7.33 6.68
N LEU A 185 -4.45 -6.05 6.77
CA LEU A 185 -3.29 -5.51 6.07
C LEU A 185 -2.11 -5.16 6.98
N PHE A 186 -2.35 -4.56 8.14
CA PHE A 186 -1.29 -3.98 8.98
C PHE A 186 -1.33 -4.42 10.43
N LEU A 187 -2.51 -4.78 10.98
CA LEU A 187 -2.67 -5.03 12.41
C LEU A 187 -2.95 -6.51 12.69
N LYS A 188 -2.04 -7.20 13.38
CA LYS A 188 -2.27 -8.58 13.84
C LYS A 188 -3.45 -8.60 14.83
N ARG A 189 -4.50 -9.39 14.57
CA ARG A 189 -5.54 -9.67 15.58
C ARG A 189 -4.92 -10.49 16.71
N LYS A 190 -5.23 -10.16 17.96
CA LYS A 190 -5.07 -11.14 19.04
C LYS A 190 -6.07 -12.28 18.75
N PRO A 191 -5.65 -13.55 18.79
CA PRO A 191 -6.56 -14.65 18.54
C PRO A 191 -7.74 -14.58 19.51
N LYS A 192 -8.95 -14.49 18.95
CA LYS A 192 -10.20 -14.56 19.71
C LYS A 192 -10.30 -15.98 20.29
N PRO A 193 -10.53 -16.16 21.59
CA PRO A 193 -10.78 -17.48 22.14
C PRO A 193 -12.20 -17.89 21.74
N GLU A 194 -12.36 -18.63 20.63
CA GLU A 194 -13.63 -19.29 20.35
C GLU A 194 -13.47 -20.53 19.46
N THR A 195 -13.87 -21.66 20.08
CA THR A 195 -14.42 -22.92 19.57
C THR A 195 -13.68 -23.62 18.44
N GLU A 196 -13.09 -24.76 18.81
CA GLU A 196 -12.45 -25.79 17.99
C GLU A 196 -13.20 -26.07 16.67
N GLU A 197 -12.74 -25.47 15.58
CA GLU A 197 -12.78 -26.12 14.27
C GLU A 197 -11.44 -26.79 14.01
N LYS A 198 -11.53 -28.07 13.61
CA LYS A 198 -10.42 -28.99 13.36
C LYS A 198 -9.32 -28.33 12.49
N PRO A 199 -8.03 -28.40 12.88
CA PRO A 199 -6.98 -27.73 12.14
C PRO A 199 -6.80 -28.40 10.76
N ALA A 200 -6.85 -27.57 9.72
CA ALA A 200 -6.23 -27.88 8.44
C ALA A 200 -4.69 -27.95 8.66
N PRO A 201 -3.95 -28.71 7.86
CA PRO A 201 -2.51 -28.89 8.07
C PRO A 201 -1.79 -27.54 8.03
N GLU A 202 -1.15 -27.19 9.14
CA GLU A 202 -0.35 -25.97 9.26
C GLU A 202 0.91 -26.13 8.39
N GLU A 203 1.03 -25.33 7.33
CA GLU A 203 2.34 -25.05 6.75
C GLU A 203 3.13 -24.17 7.72
N PRO A 204 4.45 -24.37 7.88
CA PRO A 204 5.26 -23.55 8.76
C PRO A 204 5.31 -22.11 8.23
N THR A 205 4.58 -21.20 8.86
CA THR A 205 4.76 -19.75 8.65
C THR A 205 6.06 -19.30 9.33
N GLU A 206 7.13 -19.15 8.54
CA GLU A 206 8.31 -18.40 8.98
C GLU A 206 7.92 -16.93 9.18
N GLU A 207 8.02 -16.44 10.42
CA GLU A 207 7.71 -15.05 10.75
C GLU A 207 8.87 -14.13 10.32
N ILE A 208 8.53 -13.01 9.64
CA ILE A 208 9.50 -11.97 9.29
C ILE A 208 9.96 -11.27 10.58
N PRO A 209 11.27 -11.08 10.82
CA PRO A 209 11.77 -10.34 11.98
C PRO A 209 11.18 -8.93 12.01
N GLU A 210 10.81 -8.44 13.21
CA GLU A 210 10.45 -7.03 13.37
C GLU A 210 11.71 -6.17 13.15
N VAL A 211 11.68 -5.33 12.12
CA VAL A 211 12.75 -4.40 11.74
C VAL A 211 12.25 -2.96 11.84
N GLU A 212 13.08 -2.06 12.38
CA GLU A 212 12.69 -0.67 12.66
C GLU A 212 12.73 0.23 11.41
N ASP A 213 13.63 -0.05 10.47
CA ASP A 213 13.78 0.71 9.23
C ASP A 213 14.25 -0.12 8.03
N LEU A 214 14.29 0.52 6.86
CA LEU A 214 14.68 -0.14 5.60
C LEU A 214 16.12 -0.62 5.64
N LYS A 215 17.00 0.06 6.39
CA LYS A 215 18.41 -0.32 6.49
C LYS A 215 18.54 -1.65 7.22
N GLU A 216 17.81 -1.86 8.31
CA GLU A 216 17.77 -3.15 9.01
C GLU A 216 17.22 -4.27 8.13
N LEU A 217 16.17 -4.01 7.35
CA LEU A 217 15.67 -4.99 6.37
C LEU A 217 16.73 -5.32 5.31
N MET A 218 17.43 -4.30 4.79
CA MET A 218 18.50 -4.49 3.81
C MET A 218 19.64 -5.35 4.36
N ILE A 219 20.03 -5.17 5.63
CA ILE A 219 21.03 -6.03 6.29
C ILE A 219 20.58 -7.50 6.30
N LEU A 220 19.31 -7.77 6.64
CA LEU A 220 18.77 -9.14 6.59
C LEU A 220 18.75 -9.72 5.17
N MET A 221 18.52 -8.88 4.17
CA MET A 221 18.59 -9.28 2.75
C MET A 221 20.03 -9.56 2.30
N VAL A 222 21.03 -8.86 2.83
CA VAL A 222 22.46 -9.07 2.54
C VAL A 222 22.93 -10.44 3.04
N ASP A 223 22.52 -10.86 4.23
CA ASP A 223 22.84 -12.21 4.74
C ASP A 223 22.27 -13.31 3.83
N ALA A 224 21.02 -13.14 3.40
CA ALA A 224 20.38 -14.07 2.48
C ALA A 224 21.03 -14.06 1.09
N TYR A 225 21.46 -12.88 0.62
CA TYR A 225 22.23 -12.74 -0.62
C TYR A 225 23.53 -13.54 -0.56
N TYR A 226 24.34 -13.40 0.50
CA TYR A 226 25.61 -14.11 0.60
C TYR A 226 25.44 -15.63 0.68
N ALA A 227 24.41 -16.14 1.35
CA ALA A 227 24.11 -17.56 1.37
C ALA A 227 23.81 -18.13 -0.04
N ILE A 228 23.15 -17.34 -0.89
CA ILE A 228 22.88 -17.71 -2.29
C ILE A 228 24.17 -17.67 -3.12
N ILE A 229 24.98 -16.61 -2.97
CA ILE A 229 26.27 -16.48 -3.67
C ILE A 229 27.21 -17.63 -3.31
N ASP A 230 27.33 -17.95 -2.01
CA ASP A 230 28.16 -19.05 -1.53
C ASP A 230 27.75 -20.38 -2.18
N TYR A 231 26.45 -20.62 -2.36
CA TYR A 231 25.97 -21.79 -3.07
C TYR A 231 26.38 -21.78 -4.55
N PHE A 232 26.20 -20.66 -5.26
CA PHE A 232 26.59 -20.54 -6.67
C PHE A 232 28.10 -20.69 -6.92
N ASP A 233 28.94 -20.26 -5.96
CA ASP A 233 30.39 -20.29 -6.05
C ASP A 233 30.99 -21.63 -5.62
N LYS A 234 30.51 -22.18 -4.49
CA LYS A 234 31.07 -23.39 -3.88
C LYS A 234 30.37 -24.66 -4.34
N GLY A 235 29.12 -24.56 -4.81
CA GLY A 235 28.29 -25.70 -5.19
C GLY A 235 27.74 -26.52 -4.01
N GLU A 236 27.94 -26.05 -2.78
CA GLU A 236 27.54 -26.70 -1.53
C GLU A 236 26.52 -25.83 -0.78
N GLY A 237 25.62 -26.44 0.02
CA GLY A 237 24.64 -25.68 0.82
C GLY A 237 23.31 -25.37 0.15
N LYS A 238 22.82 -26.23 -0.77
CA LYS A 238 21.55 -26.02 -1.49
C LYS A 238 20.37 -25.68 -0.58
N GLU A 239 20.16 -26.43 0.51
CA GLU A 239 19.03 -26.21 1.43
C GLU A 239 19.08 -24.82 2.08
N GLU A 240 20.27 -24.37 2.45
CA GLU A 240 20.50 -23.04 3.03
C GLU A 240 20.24 -21.93 2.01
N ALA A 241 20.72 -22.09 0.77
CA ALA A 241 20.45 -21.14 -0.31
C ALA A 241 18.97 -21.08 -0.69
N VAL A 242 18.25 -22.20 -0.66
CA VAL A 242 16.80 -22.24 -0.89
C VAL A 242 16.05 -21.53 0.25
N SER A 243 16.44 -21.78 1.51
CA SER A 243 15.90 -21.05 2.66
C SER A 243 16.16 -19.56 2.54
N ALA A 244 17.38 -19.17 2.16
CA ALA A 244 17.75 -17.77 1.93
C ALA A 244 16.94 -17.13 0.80
N ALA A 245 16.73 -17.83 -0.32
CA ALA A 245 15.90 -17.34 -1.42
C ALA A 245 14.44 -17.13 -0.98
N LYS A 246 13.88 -18.04 -0.18
CA LYS A 246 12.55 -17.90 0.43
C LYS A 246 12.48 -16.72 1.40
N LYS A 247 13.54 -16.48 2.18
CA LYS A 247 13.64 -15.28 3.03
C LYS A 247 13.67 -14.00 2.21
N LEU A 248 14.42 -13.95 1.10
CA LEU A 248 14.39 -12.79 0.20
C LEU A 248 12.99 -12.53 -0.36
N VAL A 249 12.22 -13.56 -0.70
CA VAL A 249 10.81 -13.42 -1.12
C VAL A 249 9.97 -12.79 0.00
N LEU A 250 10.18 -13.20 1.26
CA LEU A 250 9.48 -12.62 2.41
C LEU A 250 9.89 -11.16 2.65
N TYR A 251 11.18 -10.86 2.64
CA TYR A 251 11.71 -9.50 2.83
C TYR A 251 11.27 -8.57 1.70
N GLY A 252 11.32 -9.04 0.46
CA GLY A 252 10.86 -8.29 -0.72
C GLY A 252 9.40 -7.82 -0.61
N LYS A 253 8.53 -8.62 0.03
CA LYS A 253 7.11 -8.26 0.23
C LYS A 253 6.92 -7.08 1.20
N VAL A 254 7.84 -6.88 2.14
CA VAL A 254 7.74 -5.84 3.17
C VAL A 254 8.56 -4.59 2.83
N ILE A 255 9.32 -4.56 1.73
CA ILE A 255 10.04 -3.35 1.28
C ILE A 255 9.07 -2.18 1.08
N SER A 256 7.84 -2.44 0.63
CA SER A 256 6.80 -1.42 0.45
C SER A 256 6.28 -0.82 1.77
N ASP A 257 6.58 -1.44 2.91
CA ASP A 257 6.19 -0.95 4.25
C ASP A 257 7.07 0.23 4.71
N PHE A 258 8.26 0.43 4.12
CA PHE A 258 9.22 1.50 4.46
C PHE A 258 9.01 2.76 3.62
N GLU A 259 9.35 3.95 4.15
CA GLU A 259 9.15 5.22 3.41
C GLU A 259 9.83 5.14 2.04
N PRO A 260 9.11 5.48 0.95
CA PRO A 260 9.71 5.44 -0.38
C PRO A 260 10.86 6.47 -0.46
N PRO A 261 11.91 6.17 -1.25
CA PRO A 261 13.08 7.03 -1.41
C PRO A 261 12.71 8.42 -1.96
N LEU A 262 13.65 9.38 -1.86
CA LEU A 262 13.48 10.83 -2.09
C LEU A 262 12.75 11.25 -3.39
N ASN A 263 12.64 10.38 -4.40
CA ASN A 263 11.95 10.59 -5.69
C ASN A 263 10.59 9.88 -5.77
N ALA A 264 9.86 9.81 -4.65
CA ALA A 264 8.59 9.07 -4.50
C ALA A 264 7.39 9.66 -5.26
N ASP A 265 7.54 10.79 -5.95
CA ASP A 265 6.52 11.34 -6.86
C ASP A 265 6.27 10.44 -8.09
N GLN A 266 7.12 9.42 -8.30
CA GLN A 266 6.99 8.39 -9.34
C GLN A 266 6.43 7.06 -8.80
N THR A 267 5.39 7.15 -7.95
CA THR A 267 4.79 5.99 -7.25
C THR A 267 4.42 4.80 -8.15
N GLU A 268 3.99 5.04 -9.39
CA GLU A 268 3.60 3.97 -10.33
C GLU A 268 4.82 3.18 -10.82
N GLU A 269 5.89 3.85 -11.27
CA GLU A 269 7.15 3.21 -11.71
C GLU A 269 7.82 2.43 -10.57
N TYR A 270 7.80 2.99 -9.35
CA TYR A 270 8.31 2.31 -8.16
C TYR A 270 7.48 1.05 -7.83
N THR A 271 6.15 1.14 -7.87
CA THR A 271 5.26 0.01 -7.62
C THR A 271 5.48 -1.10 -8.65
N GLU A 272 5.59 -0.76 -9.94
CA GLU A 272 5.87 -1.71 -11.01
C GLU A 272 7.22 -2.43 -10.80
N MET A 273 8.27 -1.69 -10.40
CA MET A 273 9.57 -2.30 -10.08
C MET A 273 9.50 -3.23 -8.87
N GLN A 274 8.76 -2.87 -7.82
CA GLN A 274 8.56 -3.72 -6.65
C GLN A 274 7.80 -5.01 -6.99
N GLU A 275 6.71 -4.90 -7.77
CA GLU A 275 5.94 -6.06 -8.23
C GLU A 275 6.80 -6.99 -9.08
N LYS A 276 7.58 -6.42 -10.02
CA LYS A 276 8.51 -7.18 -10.86
C LYS A 276 9.57 -7.88 -10.02
N PHE A 277 10.15 -7.19 -9.04
CA PHE A 277 11.17 -7.74 -8.14
C PHE A 277 10.63 -8.91 -7.31
N GLY A 278 9.47 -8.74 -6.67
CA GLY A 278 8.85 -9.80 -5.87
C GLY A 278 8.49 -11.04 -6.70
N LYS A 279 8.00 -10.83 -7.92
CA LYS A 279 7.73 -11.92 -8.87
C LYS A 279 9.01 -12.69 -9.22
N MET A 280 10.07 -11.98 -9.58
CA MET A 280 11.35 -12.60 -9.96
C MET A 280 11.99 -13.38 -8.82
N LEU A 281 11.95 -12.84 -7.59
CA LEU A 281 12.42 -13.57 -6.41
C LEU A 281 11.64 -14.87 -6.17
N THR A 282 10.32 -14.86 -6.39
CA THR A 282 9.47 -16.04 -6.21
C THR A 282 9.80 -17.11 -7.25
N GLU A 283 9.86 -16.72 -8.52
CA GLU A 283 10.24 -17.63 -9.62
C GLU A 283 11.65 -18.21 -9.43
N PHE A 284 12.59 -17.38 -8.98
CA PHE A 284 13.95 -17.80 -8.63
C PHE A 284 13.97 -18.81 -7.48
N ALA A 285 13.30 -18.52 -6.36
CA ALA A 285 13.28 -19.43 -5.21
C ALA A 285 12.68 -20.80 -5.57
N ASP A 286 11.58 -20.83 -6.33
CA ASP A 286 10.94 -22.06 -6.79
C ASP A 286 11.85 -22.87 -7.73
N THR A 287 12.52 -22.17 -8.67
CA THR A 287 13.43 -22.81 -9.62
C THR A 287 14.68 -23.34 -8.92
N LEU A 288 15.24 -22.59 -7.97
CA LEU A 288 16.39 -22.98 -7.17
C LEU A 288 16.09 -24.21 -6.28
N ASP A 289 14.91 -24.25 -5.66
CA ASP A 289 14.44 -25.40 -4.87
C ASP A 289 14.36 -26.66 -5.73
N LYS A 290 13.70 -26.54 -6.89
CA LYS A 290 13.48 -27.65 -7.81
C LYS A 290 14.77 -28.14 -8.48
N SER A 291 15.56 -27.22 -9.02
CA SER A 291 16.63 -27.54 -9.97
C SER A 291 18.04 -27.36 -9.41
N GLY A 292 18.21 -26.68 -8.26
CA GLY A 292 19.53 -26.28 -7.78
C GLY A 292 20.24 -25.35 -8.77
N ILE A 293 21.57 -25.39 -8.81
CA ILE A 293 22.36 -24.58 -9.77
C ILE A 293 22.12 -25.08 -11.20
N SER A 294 21.55 -24.21 -12.02
CA SER A 294 21.34 -24.38 -13.46
C SER A 294 21.55 -23.07 -14.21
N ASP A 295 21.68 -23.13 -15.53
CA ASP A 295 21.76 -21.94 -16.38
C ASP A 295 20.54 -21.01 -16.18
N GLU A 296 19.35 -21.60 -16.03
CA GLU A 296 18.10 -20.87 -15.75
C GLU A 296 18.15 -20.14 -14.40
N THR A 297 18.59 -20.79 -13.32
CA THR A 297 18.70 -20.13 -12.01
C THR A 297 19.76 -19.03 -11.99
N ARG A 298 20.86 -19.19 -12.75
CA ARG A 298 21.89 -18.15 -12.90
C ARG A 298 21.34 -16.94 -13.64
N GLU A 299 20.63 -17.17 -14.74
CA GLU A 299 19.97 -16.10 -15.51
C GLU A 299 18.94 -15.36 -14.67
N GLN A 300 18.08 -16.08 -13.93
CA GLN A 300 17.10 -15.46 -13.03
C GLN A 300 17.79 -14.59 -11.96
N TRP A 301 18.86 -15.10 -11.36
CA TRP A 301 19.65 -14.35 -10.37
C TRP A 301 20.28 -13.09 -10.96
N ASP A 302 20.92 -13.19 -12.12
CA ASP A 302 21.51 -12.03 -12.82
C ASP A 302 20.46 -10.97 -13.13
N GLN A 303 19.27 -11.37 -13.58
CA GLN A 303 18.16 -10.44 -13.84
C GLN A 303 17.68 -9.75 -12.56
N ILE A 304 17.65 -10.45 -11.42
CA ILE A 304 17.33 -9.85 -10.12
C ILE A 304 18.36 -8.79 -9.77
N LEU A 305 19.66 -9.08 -9.92
CA LEU A 305 20.73 -8.11 -9.63
C LEU A 305 20.66 -6.88 -10.53
N ILE A 306 20.38 -7.06 -11.82
CA ILE A 306 20.16 -5.95 -12.76
C ILE A 306 19.01 -5.07 -12.30
N LEU A 307 17.87 -5.66 -11.92
CA LEU A 307 16.69 -4.91 -11.48
C LEU A 307 16.97 -4.13 -10.18
N VAL A 308 17.66 -4.75 -9.22
CA VAL A 308 18.03 -4.12 -7.94
C VAL A 308 18.96 -2.92 -8.17
N ASN A 309 19.97 -3.07 -9.03
CA ASN A 309 20.86 -1.97 -9.41
C ASN A 309 20.12 -0.84 -10.14
N GLN A 310 19.23 -1.18 -11.08
CA GLN A 310 18.40 -0.19 -11.78
C GLN A 310 17.52 0.59 -10.80
N ALA A 311 16.85 -0.09 -9.87
CA ALA A 311 16.03 0.54 -8.86
C ALA A 311 16.86 1.47 -7.97
N HIS A 312 18.01 1.02 -7.48
CA HIS A 312 18.83 1.84 -6.61
C HIS A 312 19.34 3.11 -7.31
N ILE A 313 19.97 2.99 -8.48
CA ILE A 313 20.41 4.16 -9.27
C ILE A 313 19.27 5.14 -9.51
N ARG A 314 18.07 4.60 -9.82
CA ARG A 314 16.89 5.42 -10.10
C ARG A 314 16.41 6.22 -8.88
N PHE A 315 16.50 5.63 -7.70
CA PHE A 315 15.86 6.16 -6.50
C PHE A 315 16.83 6.81 -5.49
N THR A 316 18.13 6.52 -5.56
CA THR A 316 19.17 7.14 -4.73
C THR A 316 20.09 8.07 -5.53
N GLY A 317 20.21 7.86 -6.84
CA GLY A 317 21.16 8.59 -7.69
C GLY A 317 22.60 8.08 -7.57
N GLU A 318 22.84 7.00 -6.83
CA GLU A 318 24.14 6.36 -6.60
C GLU A 318 24.08 4.88 -7.00
N GLU A 319 25.23 4.22 -7.23
CA GLU A 319 25.29 2.76 -7.41
C GLU A 319 25.25 2.06 -6.03
N ILE A 320 24.73 0.82 -5.98
CA ILE A 320 24.71 0.05 -4.73
C ILE A 320 26.14 -0.33 -4.37
N ASP A 321 26.61 0.16 -3.22
CA ASP A 321 27.78 -0.40 -2.55
C ASP A 321 27.32 -1.39 -1.46
N ILE A 322 27.28 -2.68 -1.80
CA ILE A 322 26.88 -3.74 -0.86
C ILE A 322 27.86 -3.82 0.32
N GLU A 323 29.14 -3.46 0.13
CA GLU A 323 30.16 -3.48 1.19
C GLU A 323 29.97 -2.36 2.23
N SER A 324 29.11 -1.38 1.93
CA SER A 324 28.80 -0.26 2.83
C SER A 324 27.71 -0.56 3.87
N TYR A 325 27.03 -1.72 3.78
CA TYR A 325 25.89 -2.09 4.63
C TYR A 325 26.26 -2.95 5.83
#